data_AF-A0A9E3LNG5-F1
#
_entry.id   AF-A0A9E3LNG5-F1
#
_cell.length_a   1.000
_cell.length_b   1.000
_cell.length_c   1.000
_cell.angle_alpha   90.00
_cell.angle_beta   90.00
_cell.angle_gamma   90.00
#
_symmetry.space_group_name_H-M   'P 1'
#
loop_
_entity.id
_entity.type
_entity.pdbx_description
1 polymer ?
#
loop_
_entity_poly.entity_id
_entity_poly.type
_entity_poly.pdbx_seq_one_letter_code
_entity_poly.pdbx_strand_id
1 'polypeptide(L)'
;MRRRTPAIPPASFRPSARRPDHAGERRRAVVREVTTVMVLVVGVATVLAFDPAADDVLDLGPASSGEVVPAVLPAAAAASTTVRAVTTPSGPTDPGALVAAREQAVADAEAQLAAEAEAARLAEERAAQEAAAAAAAERAAVWDRLADCESGAWDRDGHPIPGTATWDYGLHPSQDGFFQGGLQFHPVTWDEFRDADMPDHAGSATRSQQIAIAERVLDAQGWEAWPVCSKKLGYR
;
A
#
# COMPACT_ATOMS: atom_id res chain seq x y z
N MET A 1 -106.84 -32.89 0.91
CA MET A 1 -105.88 -33.12 -0.18
C MET A 1 -106.00 -32.00 -1.21
N ARG A 2 -104.96 -31.19 -1.41
CA ARG A 2 -104.36 -30.79 -2.71
C ARG A 2 -103.43 -29.59 -2.50
N ARG A 3 -102.35 -29.62 -3.29
CA ARG A 3 -101.03 -29.03 -3.05
C ARG A 3 -100.92 -27.57 -3.53
N ARG A 4 -99.98 -26.85 -2.91
CA ARG A 4 -99.46 -25.51 -3.25
C ARG A 4 -98.66 -25.51 -4.56
N THR A 5 -98.64 -24.36 -5.27
CA THR A 5 -97.49 -23.82 -6.03
C THR A 5 -97.72 -22.31 -6.36
N PRO A 6 -96.71 -21.50 -6.74
CA PRO A 6 -96.17 -20.43 -5.87
C PRO A 6 -96.19 -19.01 -6.50
N ALA A 7 -95.91 -17.97 -5.69
CA ALA A 7 -95.73 -16.58 -6.13
C ALA A 7 -94.24 -16.20 -6.18
N ILE A 8 -93.86 -15.47 -7.24
CA ILE A 8 -92.52 -15.02 -7.62
C ILE A 8 -92.18 -13.70 -6.88
N PRO A 9 -90.98 -13.52 -6.28
CA PRO A 9 -90.56 -12.24 -5.71
C PRO A 9 -89.90 -11.28 -6.73
N PRO A 10 -89.95 -9.96 -6.52
CA PRO A 10 -89.46 -8.95 -7.46
C PRO A 10 -87.94 -8.72 -7.41
N ALA A 11 -87.38 -8.35 -8.58
CA ALA A 11 -85.98 -8.04 -8.80
C ALA A 11 -85.54 -6.74 -8.09
N SER A 12 -84.42 -6.80 -7.38
CA SER A 12 -83.79 -5.67 -6.68
C SER A 12 -82.84 -4.89 -7.61
N PHE A 13 -83.08 -3.59 -7.68
CA PHE A 13 -82.29 -2.58 -8.38
C PHE A 13 -80.98 -2.32 -7.60
N ARG A 14 -79.80 -2.43 -8.24
CA ARG A 14 -78.51 -2.04 -7.64
C ARG A 14 -78.04 -0.69 -8.23
N PRO A 15 -77.57 0.26 -7.40
CA PRO A 15 -77.11 1.56 -7.85
C PRO A 15 -75.69 1.48 -8.45
N SER A 16 -75.47 2.28 -9.49
CA SER A 16 -74.20 2.44 -10.22
C SER A 16 -73.16 3.16 -9.34
N ALA A 17 -72.02 2.52 -9.09
CA ALA A 17 -70.90 3.13 -8.36
C ALA A 17 -70.07 4.04 -9.28
N ARG A 18 -69.84 5.28 -8.83
CA ARG A 18 -68.93 6.27 -9.44
C ARG A 18 -67.50 5.72 -9.49
N ARG A 19 -66.81 5.91 -10.62
CA ARG A 19 -65.34 5.78 -10.73
C ARG A 19 -64.66 6.93 -9.95
N PRO A 20 -63.66 6.67 -9.12
CA PRO A 20 -62.74 7.70 -8.65
C PRO A 20 -61.54 7.85 -9.60
N ASP A 21 -61.13 9.11 -9.77
CA ASP A 21 -60.01 9.59 -10.57
C ASP A 21 -58.66 8.99 -10.16
N HIS A 22 -57.82 8.69 -11.16
CA HIS A 22 -56.43 8.28 -10.97
C HIS A 22 -55.56 9.48 -10.53
N ALA A 23 -55.37 9.59 -9.22
CA ALA A 23 -54.33 10.42 -8.62
C ALA A 23 -52.93 9.90 -8.98
N GLY A 24 -51.99 10.84 -9.20
CA GLY A 24 -50.67 10.62 -9.76
C GLY A 24 -49.83 9.50 -9.11
N GLU A 25 -49.33 8.63 -9.97
CA GLU A 25 -48.40 7.57 -9.64
C GLU A 25 -47.01 8.16 -9.40
N ARG A 26 -46.60 8.26 -8.13
CA ARG A 26 -45.23 8.64 -7.75
C ARG A 26 -44.27 7.54 -8.23
N ARG A 27 -43.62 7.74 -9.37
CA ARG A 27 -42.54 6.88 -9.86
C ARG A 27 -41.43 6.86 -8.80
N ARG A 28 -41.25 5.72 -8.11
CA ARG A 28 -40.13 5.51 -7.19
C ARG A 28 -38.84 5.38 -8.01
N ALA A 29 -37.76 6.02 -7.56
CA ALA A 29 -36.43 5.79 -8.11
C ALA A 29 -36.06 4.30 -7.98
N VAL A 30 -35.53 3.72 -9.05
CA VAL A 30 -34.97 2.36 -9.03
C VAL A 30 -33.49 2.52 -8.75
N VAL A 31 -33.03 2.07 -7.58
CA VAL A 31 -31.61 1.94 -7.27
C VAL A 31 -31.14 0.63 -7.90
N ARG A 32 -30.25 0.69 -8.88
CA ARG A 32 -29.51 -0.48 -9.37
C ARG A 32 -28.05 -0.33 -8.95
N GLU A 33 -27.59 -1.24 -8.10
CA GLU A 33 -26.16 -1.38 -7.84
C GLU A 33 -25.54 -2.11 -9.04
N VAL A 34 -24.64 -1.44 -9.74
CA VAL A 34 -23.85 -2.03 -10.83
C VAL A 34 -22.41 -2.10 -10.34
N THR A 35 -21.94 -3.30 -10.02
CA THR A 35 -20.55 -3.53 -9.67
C THR A 35 -19.75 -3.71 -10.95
N THR A 36 -18.96 -2.69 -11.32
CA THR A 36 -18.03 -2.78 -12.45
C THR A 36 -16.67 -3.20 -11.92
N VAL A 37 -16.15 -4.34 -12.35
CA VAL A 37 -14.80 -4.81 -12.00
C VAL A 37 -13.88 -4.52 -13.19
N MET A 38 -12.98 -3.56 -13.04
CA MET A 38 -11.98 -3.24 -14.05
C MET A 38 -10.70 -4.02 -13.72
N VAL A 39 -10.40 -5.07 -14.51
CA VAL A 39 -9.15 -5.81 -14.37
C VAL A 39 -8.14 -5.20 -15.35
N LEU A 40 -7.22 -4.39 -14.83
CA LEU A 40 -6.09 -3.89 -15.61
C LEU A 40 -5.07 -5.02 -15.78
N VAL A 41 -5.20 -5.78 -16.86
CA VAL A 41 -4.06 -6.50 -17.44
C VAL A 41 -3.46 -5.56 -18.47
N VAL A 42 -2.17 -5.23 -18.29
CA VAL A 42 -1.40 -4.25 -19.07
C VAL A 42 -1.89 -4.11 -20.52
N GLY A 43 -2.51 -2.96 -20.83
CA GLY A 43 -2.73 -2.50 -22.20
C GLY A 43 -4.06 -2.79 -22.89
N VAL A 44 -5.01 -3.54 -22.29
CA VAL A 44 -6.35 -3.72 -22.87
C VAL A 44 -7.43 -3.55 -21.79
N ALA A 45 -8.26 -2.51 -21.91
CA ALA A 45 -9.41 -2.30 -21.04
C ALA A 45 -10.59 -3.16 -21.54
N THR A 46 -10.78 -4.35 -20.96
CA THR A 46 -11.98 -5.15 -21.19
C THR A 46 -13.05 -4.73 -20.18
N VAL A 47 -14.13 -4.10 -20.66
CA VAL A 47 -15.29 -3.76 -19.82
C VAL A 47 -16.24 -4.97 -19.82
N LEU A 48 -16.34 -5.67 -18.69
CA LEU A 48 -17.37 -6.70 -18.49
C LEU A 48 -18.51 -6.08 -17.66
N ALA A 49 -19.68 -5.96 -18.26
CA ALA A 49 -20.91 -5.64 -17.55
C ALA A 49 -21.55 -6.94 -17.07
N PHE A 50 -21.71 -7.11 -15.75
CA PHE A 50 -22.40 -8.25 -15.16
C PHE A 50 -23.76 -7.76 -14.61
N ASP A 51 -24.86 -8.24 -15.19
CA ASP A 51 -26.21 -7.97 -14.68
C ASP A 51 -26.66 -9.19 -13.84
N PRO A 52 -26.73 -9.09 -12.50
CA PRO A 52 -27.07 -10.22 -11.63
C PRO A 52 -28.54 -10.65 -11.71
N ALA A 53 -29.37 -10.01 -12.55
CA ALA A 53 -30.79 -10.34 -12.66
C ALA A 53 -31.12 -11.26 -13.87
N ALA A 54 -30.15 -11.56 -14.74
CA ALA A 54 -30.46 -12.20 -16.02
C ALA A 54 -30.03 -13.67 -16.17
N ASP A 55 -29.11 -14.21 -15.34
CA ASP A 55 -28.56 -15.57 -15.54
C ASP A 55 -28.20 -15.87 -17.02
N ASP A 56 -27.76 -14.86 -17.78
CA ASP A 56 -27.38 -15.02 -19.20
C ASP A 56 -26.05 -14.31 -19.46
N VAL A 57 -25.08 -15.10 -19.91
CA VAL A 57 -23.77 -14.63 -20.36
C VAL A 57 -23.92 -14.26 -21.84
N LEU A 58 -23.87 -12.96 -22.16
CA LEU A 58 -23.70 -12.55 -23.55
C LEU A 58 -22.28 -12.91 -24.01
N ASP A 59 -22.16 -14.09 -24.61
CA ASP A 59 -20.98 -14.61 -25.29
C ASP A 59 -20.65 -13.73 -26.50
N LEU A 60 -19.46 -13.12 -26.47
CA LEU A 60 -18.83 -12.50 -27.63
C LEU A 60 -17.44 -13.11 -27.84
N GLY A 61 -17.37 -14.42 -28.11
CA GLY A 61 -16.38 -15.06 -28.99
C GLY A 61 -14.89 -15.05 -28.58
N PRO A 62 -14.12 -16.11 -28.88
CA PRO A 62 -12.75 -16.26 -28.36
C PRO A 62 -11.68 -15.45 -29.13
N ALA A 63 -10.67 -15.03 -28.36
CA ALA A 63 -9.47 -14.33 -28.78
C ALA A 63 -8.48 -15.19 -29.59
N SER A 64 -7.74 -14.56 -30.51
CA SER A 64 -6.54 -15.13 -31.14
C SER A 64 -5.31 -14.98 -30.23
N SER A 65 -4.55 -16.06 -30.15
CA SER A 65 -3.46 -16.36 -29.23
C SER A 65 -2.26 -15.40 -29.25
N GLY A 66 -1.67 -15.18 -28.06
CA GLY A 66 -0.36 -14.55 -27.87
C GLY A 66 0.23 -14.98 -26.52
N GLU A 67 1.53 -15.27 -26.54
CA GLU A 67 2.33 -16.06 -25.60
C GLU A 67 2.55 -15.43 -24.20
N VAL A 68 2.63 -16.27 -23.16
CA VAL A 68 2.88 -15.87 -21.76
C VAL A 68 4.38 -15.85 -21.49
N VAL A 69 4.95 -14.68 -21.19
CA VAL A 69 6.29 -14.53 -20.60
C VAL A 69 6.11 -14.15 -19.12
N PRO A 70 6.74 -14.84 -18.15
CA PRO A 70 6.59 -14.52 -16.74
C PRO A 70 7.48 -13.32 -16.39
N ALA A 71 6.93 -12.11 -16.47
CA ALA A 71 7.49 -10.95 -15.79
C ALA A 71 6.90 -10.90 -14.38
N VAL A 72 7.76 -10.94 -13.36
CA VAL A 72 7.40 -10.67 -11.96
C VAL A 72 6.93 -9.21 -11.88
N LEU A 73 5.61 -9.01 -11.80
CA LEU A 73 4.99 -7.69 -11.59
C LEU A 73 4.79 -7.46 -10.08
N PRO A 74 4.97 -6.22 -9.58
CA PRO A 74 4.54 -5.88 -8.22
C PRO A 74 3.02 -6.00 -8.13
N ALA A 75 2.51 -6.31 -6.93
CA ALA A 75 1.10 -6.51 -6.66
C ALA A 75 0.25 -5.42 -7.30
N ALA A 76 -0.50 -5.77 -8.35
CA ALA A 76 -1.50 -4.92 -8.94
C ALA A 76 -2.54 -4.61 -7.86
N ALA A 77 -2.55 -3.38 -7.36
CA ALA A 77 -3.65 -2.89 -6.56
C ALA A 77 -4.90 -2.98 -7.42
N ALA A 78 -5.77 -3.95 -7.12
CA ALA A 78 -7.11 -4.00 -7.68
C ALA A 78 -7.86 -2.76 -7.17
N ALA A 79 -7.79 -1.66 -7.92
CA ALA A 79 -8.61 -0.48 -7.67
C ALA A 79 -10.05 -0.82 -8.10
N SER A 80 -10.86 -1.30 -7.15
CA SER A 80 -12.30 -1.39 -7.34
C SER A 80 -12.90 0.01 -7.17
N THR A 81 -13.11 0.73 -8.27
CA THR A 81 -13.89 1.96 -8.27
C THR A 81 -15.37 1.62 -8.39
N THR A 82 -16.07 1.59 -7.26
CA THR A 82 -17.53 1.45 -7.23
C THR A 82 -18.17 2.75 -7.72
N VAL A 83 -18.48 2.85 -9.01
CA VAL A 83 -19.26 3.97 -9.55
C VAL A 83 -20.73 3.76 -9.20
N ARG A 84 -21.23 4.53 -8.24
CA ARG A 84 -22.65 4.54 -7.89
C ARG A 84 -23.41 5.34 -8.94
N ALA A 85 -24.01 4.66 -9.92
CA ALA A 85 -24.92 5.29 -10.88
C ALA A 85 -26.22 5.69 -10.16
N VAL A 86 -26.26 6.90 -9.60
CA VAL A 86 -27.50 7.52 -9.11
C VAL A 86 -28.20 8.14 -10.31
N THR A 87 -29.12 7.41 -10.94
CA THR A 87 -30.10 8.03 -11.84
C THR A 87 -31.10 8.81 -10.99
N THR A 88 -30.86 10.11 -10.80
CA THR A 88 -31.91 10.99 -10.26
C THR A 88 -33.03 11.11 -11.30
N PRO A 89 -34.31 11.00 -10.90
CA PRO A 89 -35.43 11.03 -11.85
C PRO A 89 -35.72 12.41 -12.45
N SER A 90 -34.94 13.45 -12.11
CA SER A 90 -35.12 14.83 -12.55
C SER A 90 -33.78 15.48 -12.87
N GLY A 91 -33.11 15.02 -13.92
CA GLY A 91 -32.05 15.80 -14.54
C GLY A 91 -32.62 17.04 -15.27
N PRO A 92 -31.82 18.08 -15.51
CA PRO A 92 -32.25 19.18 -16.36
C PRO A 92 -32.67 18.64 -17.73
N THR A 93 -33.89 18.97 -18.19
CA THR A 93 -34.37 18.62 -19.53
C THR A 93 -34.06 19.70 -20.56
N ASP A 94 -33.62 20.87 -20.09
CA ASP A 94 -33.15 21.95 -20.94
C ASP A 94 -31.81 21.58 -21.58
N PRO A 95 -31.67 21.65 -22.92
CA PRO A 95 -30.43 21.32 -23.61
C PRO A 95 -29.22 22.12 -23.12
N GLY A 96 -29.40 23.39 -22.74
CA GLY A 96 -28.32 24.22 -22.22
C GLY A 96 -27.85 23.77 -20.83
N ALA A 97 -28.78 23.41 -19.96
CA ALA A 97 -28.46 22.88 -18.63
C ALA A 97 -27.81 21.47 -18.69
N LEU A 98 -28.11 20.65 -19.70
CA LEU A 98 -27.41 19.39 -19.95
C LEU A 98 -25.97 19.59 -20.41
N VAL A 99 -25.72 20.60 -21.27
CA VAL A 99 -24.36 20.94 -21.71
C VAL A 99 -23.52 21.45 -20.54
N ALA A 100 -24.06 22.38 -19.73
CA ALA A 100 -23.37 22.89 -18.55
C ALA A 100 -23.07 21.80 -17.50
N ALA A 101 -24.01 20.87 -17.28
CA ALA A 101 -23.78 19.72 -16.40
C ALA A 101 -22.67 18.78 -16.91
N ARG A 102 -22.57 18.59 -18.24
CA ARG A 102 -21.50 17.81 -18.86
C ARG A 102 -20.15 18.52 -18.74
N GLU A 103 -20.10 19.81 -18.99
CA GLU A 103 -18.86 20.60 -18.87
C GLU A 103 -18.34 20.60 -17.43
N GLN A 104 -19.23 20.76 -16.44
CA GLN A 104 -18.87 20.64 -15.04
C GLN A 104 -18.36 19.24 -14.70
N ALA A 105 -19.03 18.18 -15.18
CA ALA A 105 -18.58 16.81 -14.94
C ALA A 105 -17.22 16.50 -15.57
N VAL A 106 -16.89 17.10 -16.72
CA VAL A 106 -15.55 17.00 -17.32
C VAL A 106 -14.51 17.73 -16.46
N ALA A 107 -14.81 18.94 -16.01
CA ALA A 107 -13.90 19.69 -15.13
C ALA A 107 -13.65 18.97 -13.79
N ASP A 108 -14.69 18.39 -13.20
CA ASP A 108 -14.57 17.60 -11.96
C ASP A 108 -13.74 16.33 -12.19
N ALA A 109 -13.91 15.65 -13.33
CA ALA A 109 -13.12 14.47 -13.69
C ALA A 109 -11.64 14.80 -13.93
N GLU A 110 -11.35 15.92 -14.61
CA GLU A 110 -9.98 16.40 -14.80
C GLU A 110 -9.31 16.75 -13.47
N ALA A 111 -10.04 17.37 -12.54
CA ALA A 111 -9.54 17.66 -11.20
C ALA A 111 -9.27 16.38 -10.38
N GLN A 112 -10.14 15.36 -10.49
CA GLN A 112 -9.92 14.06 -9.86
C GLN A 112 -8.68 13.37 -10.41
N LEU A 113 -8.51 13.33 -11.73
CA LEU A 113 -7.33 12.74 -12.37
C LEU A 113 -6.03 13.47 -11.96
N ALA A 114 -6.07 14.80 -11.84
CA ALA A 114 -4.92 15.57 -11.37
C ALA A 114 -4.56 15.24 -9.91
N ALA A 115 -5.57 15.12 -9.03
CA ALA A 115 -5.36 14.76 -7.63
C ALA A 115 -4.83 13.33 -7.47
N GLU A 116 -5.35 12.37 -8.23
CA GLU A 116 -4.87 10.99 -8.23
C GLU A 116 -3.44 10.89 -8.76
N ALA A 117 -3.08 11.68 -9.78
CA ALA A 117 -1.71 11.74 -10.30
C ALA A 117 -0.71 12.33 -9.29
N GLU A 118 -1.12 13.32 -8.49
CA GLU A 118 -0.29 13.84 -7.39
C GLU A 118 -0.14 12.80 -6.27
N ALA A 119 -1.25 12.15 -5.88
CA ALA A 119 -1.22 11.08 -4.88
C ALA A 119 -0.30 9.92 -5.31
N ALA A 120 -0.34 9.53 -6.59
CA ALA A 120 0.54 8.50 -7.14
C ALA A 120 2.02 8.89 -7.07
N ARG A 121 2.36 10.14 -7.41
CA ARG A 121 3.74 10.65 -7.32
C ARG A 121 4.26 10.65 -5.88
N LEU A 122 3.44 11.12 -4.93
CA LEU A 122 3.79 11.11 -3.51
C LEU A 122 3.94 9.68 -2.96
N ALA A 123 3.12 8.73 -3.45
CA ALA A 123 3.24 7.34 -3.08
C ALA A 123 4.55 6.71 -3.58
N GLU A 124 4.96 7.02 -4.81
CA GLU A 124 6.25 6.58 -5.37
C GLU A 124 7.44 7.15 -4.61
N GLU A 125 7.41 8.45 -4.27
CA GLU A 125 8.47 9.08 -3.48
C GLU A 125 8.62 8.43 -2.09
N ARG A 126 7.49 8.16 -1.41
CA ARG A 126 7.50 7.49 -0.10
C ARG A 126 8.05 6.07 -0.22
N ALA A 127 7.65 5.31 -1.23
CA ALA A 127 8.16 3.96 -1.46
C ALA A 127 9.69 3.98 -1.70
N ALA A 128 10.20 4.98 -2.43
CA ALA A 128 11.63 5.15 -2.63
C ALA A 128 12.37 5.49 -1.32
N GLN A 129 11.79 6.35 -0.48
CA GLN A 129 12.35 6.69 0.84
C GLN A 129 12.38 5.48 1.78
N GLU A 130 11.32 4.69 1.83
CA GLU A 130 11.23 3.46 2.63
C GLU A 130 12.26 2.41 2.17
N ALA A 131 12.43 2.23 0.85
CA ALA A 131 13.45 1.35 0.31
C ALA A 131 14.88 1.81 0.66
N ALA A 132 15.14 3.12 0.60
CA ALA A 132 16.43 3.68 1.00
C ALA A 132 16.70 3.50 2.50
N ALA A 133 15.68 3.68 3.35
CA ALA A 133 15.78 3.45 4.78
C ALA A 133 16.05 1.97 5.11
N ALA A 134 15.37 1.04 4.43
CA ALA A 134 15.62 -0.39 4.58
C ALA A 134 17.07 -0.75 4.17
N ALA A 135 17.56 -0.22 3.05
CA ALA A 135 18.94 -0.44 2.62
C ALA A 135 19.97 0.16 3.60
N ALA A 136 19.67 1.30 4.22
CA ALA A 136 20.52 1.88 5.27
C ALA A 136 20.51 1.01 6.55
N ALA A 137 19.36 0.47 6.94
CA ALA A 137 19.25 -0.44 8.09
C ALA A 137 20.04 -1.74 7.88
N GLU A 138 19.98 -2.33 6.69
CA GLU A 138 20.76 -3.53 6.35
C GLU A 138 22.27 -3.27 6.42
N ARG A 139 22.73 -2.12 5.91
CA ARG A 139 24.14 -1.70 6.05
C ARG A 139 24.52 -1.51 7.52
N ALA A 140 23.67 -0.86 8.31
CA ALA A 140 23.91 -0.70 9.74
C ALA A 140 23.95 -2.04 10.49
N ALA A 141 23.15 -3.04 10.07
CA ALA A 141 23.13 -4.36 10.67
C ALA A 141 24.42 -5.17 10.43
N VAL A 142 25.15 -4.91 9.33
CA VAL A 142 26.49 -5.47 9.10
C VAL A 142 27.44 -5.03 10.22
N TRP A 143 27.39 -3.74 10.56
CA TRP A 143 28.21 -3.15 11.61
C TRP A 143 27.79 -3.60 13.01
N ASP A 144 26.49 -3.78 13.28
CA ASP A 144 26.05 -4.34 14.57
C ASP A 144 26.60 -5.75 14.80
N ARG A 145 26.53 -6.61 13.78
CA ARG A 145 27.10 -7.96 13.87
C ARG A 145 28.60 -7.94 14.09
N LEU A 146 29.31 -6.99 13.46
CA LEU A 146 30.73 -6.81 13.70
C LEU A 146 30.97 -6.33 15.13
N ALA A 147 30.23 -5.34 15.60
CA ALA A 147 30.35 -4.80 16.95
C ALA A 147 30.04 -5.85 18.03
N ASP A 148 29.03 -6.68 17.82
CA ASP A 148 28.70 -7.80 18.70
C ASP A 148 29.86 -8.80 18.79
N CYS A 149 30.57 -9.04 17.67
CA CYS A 149 31.77 -9.86 17.67
C CYS A 149 32.96 -9.18 18.35
N GLU A 150 33.16 -7.89 18.11
CA GLU A 150 34.33 -7.15 18.59
C GLU A 150 34.26 -6.79 20.08
N SER A 151 33.07 -6.41 20.57
CA SER A 151 32.89 -5.88 21.93
C SER A 151 31.69 -6.48 22.68
N GLY A 152 30.99 -7.45 22.09
CA GLY A 152 29.81 -8.08 22.68
C GLY A 152 30.10 -9.33 23.51
N ALA A 153 29.02 -9.92 24.02
CA ALA A 153 29.03 -11.19 24.72
C ALA A 153 29.03 -12.36 23.73
N TRP A 154 29.53 -13.51 24.19
CA TRP A 154 29.64 -14.73 23.41
C TRP A 154 28.75 -15.83 24.00
N ASP A 155 28.09 -16.61 23.15
CA ASP A 155 27.35 -17.79 23.59
C ASP A 155 28.31 -18.95 23.90
N ARG A 156 27.74 -20.01 24.49
CA ARG A 156 28.50 -21.23 24.85
C ARG A 156 29.05 -22.00 23.64
N ASP A 157 28.51 -21.75 22.45
CA ASP A 157 28.89 -22.41 21.20
C ASP A 157 29.93 -21.59 20.41
N GLY A 158 30.32 -20.42 20.92
CA GLY A 158 31.36 -19.56 20.35
C GLY A 158 30.87 -18.57 19.29
N HIS A 159 29.58 -18.22 19.30
CA HIS A 159 29.00 -17.19 18.44
C HIS A 159 28.78 -15.87 19.19
N PRO A 160 28.95 -14.71 18.53
CA PRO A 160 28.55 -13.43 19.10
C PRO A 160 27.05 -13.40 19.42
N ILE A 161 26.68 -12.90 20.59
CA ILE A 161 25.28 -12.72 20.99
C ILE A 161 24.78 -11.38 20.40
N PRO A 162 23.71 -11.38 19.58
CA PRO A 162 23.22 -10.16 18.96
C PRO A 162 22.80 -9.08 19.96
N GLY A 163 23.15 -7.83 19.68
CA GLY A 163 22.74 -6.66 20.45
C GLY A 163 23.44 -6.53 21.82
N THR A 164 24.63 -7.10 21.96
CA THR A 164 25.41 -7.06 23.21
C THR A 164 26.70 -6.24 23.10
N ALA A 165 26.98 -5.67 21.92
CA ALA A 165 28.09 -4.75 21.69
C ALA A 165 28.14 -3.60 22.71
N THR A 166 29.35 -3.25 23.14
CA THR A 166 29.60 -2.16 24.10
C THR A 166 30.12 -0.92 23.37
N TRP A 167 29.21 -0.02 22.97
CA TRP A 167 29.58 1.15 22.15
C TRP A 167 30.42 2.20 22.88
N ASP A 168 30.35 2.24 24.20
CA ASP A 168 31.07 3.13 25.09
C ASP A 168 32.35 2.50 25.69
N TYR A 169 32.80 1.39 25.12
CA TYR A 169 34.01 0.69 25.58
C TYR A 169 35.25 1.60 25.54
N GLY A 170 36.08 1.53 26.59
CA GLY A 170 37.32 2.33 26.69
C GLY A 170 37.14 3.71 27.34
N LEU A 171 35.97 4.03 27.88
CA LEU A 171 35.74 5.26 28.66
C LEU A 171 35.97 5.10 30.18
N HIS A 172 36.08 3.87 30.67
CA HIS A 172 36.33 3.64 32.09
C HIS A 172 37.83 3.78 32.43
N PRO A 173 38.22 4.48 33.52
CA PRO A 173 39.63 4.63 33.92
C PRO A 173 40.36 3.31 34.24
N SER A 174 39.62 2.23 34.52
CA SER A 174 40.13 0.87 34.69
C SER A 174 40.16 0.06 33.39
N GLN A 175 39.72 0.66 32.29
CA GLN A 175 39.78 0.14 30.93
C GLN A 175 40.76 1.05 30.17
N ASP A 176 42.05 0.89 30.40
CA ASP A 176 43.11 1.41 29.54
C ASP A 176 43.09 0.61 28.22
N GLY A 177 42.04 0.80 27.45
CA GLY A 177 41.80 0.06 26.22
C GLY A 177 42.74 0.53 25.11
N PHE A 178 43.62 -0.35 24.65
CA PHE A 178 44.30 -0.21 23.35
C PHE A 178 43.30 -0.08 22.19
N PHE A 179 42.05 -0.54 22.39
CA PHE A 179 40.93 -0.45 21.48
C PHE A 179 39.71 0.18 22.16
N GLN A 180 38.90 0.92 21.39
CA GLN A 180 37.82 1.78 21.88
C GLN A 180 36.53 1.61 21.09
N GLY A 181 35.40 1.76 21.78
CA GLY A 181 34.06 1.72 21.20
C GLY A 181 33.59 0.34 20.77
N GLY A 182 32.41 0.27 20.16
CA GLY A 182 31.74 -0.99 19.82
C GLY A 182 32.48 -1.77 18.73
N LEU A 183 33.19 -1.06 17.86
CA LEU A 183 33.98 -1.60 16.76
C LEU A 183 35.47 -1.73 17.08
N GLN A 184 35.86 -1.52 18.35
CA GLN A 184 37.23 -1.70 18.83
C GLN A 184 38.28 -0.94 18.01
N PHE A 185 38.06 0.35 17.79
CA PHE A 185 39.03 1.20 17.07
C PHE A 185 40.32 1.39 17.89
N HIS A 186 41.46 1.31 17.21
CA HIS A 186 42.71 1.81 17.78
C HIS A 186 42.71 3.35 17.80
N PRO A 187 43.21 4.03 18.85
CA PRO A 187 43.17 5.50 18.96
C PRO A 187 43.78 6.22 17.76
N VAL A 188 44.89 5.71 17.23
CA VAL A 188 45.56 6.31 16.05
C VAL A 188 44.67 6.22 14.81
N THR A 189 44.01 5.08 14.59
CA THR A 189 43.08 4.93 13.45
C THR A 189 41.86 5.83 13.64
N TRP A 190 41.34 5.92 14.87
CA TRP A 190 40.23 6.83 15.17
C TRP A 190 40.60 8.28 14.84
N ASP A 191 41.74 8.76 15.34
CA ASP A 191 42.22 10.12 15.09
C ASP A 191 42.52 10.41 13.62
N GLU A 192 42.97 9.41 12.86
CA GLU A 192 43.26 9.56 11.43
C GLU A 192 42.00 9.73 10.57
N PHE A 193 40.91 9.04 10.92
CA PHE A 193 39.71 8.98 10.08
C PHE A 193 38.54 9.86 10.57
N ARG A 194 38.51 10.21 11.85
CA ARG A 194 37.43 11.02 12.44
C ARG A 194 37.40 12.43 11.86
N ASP A 195 36.22 13.01 11.83
CA ASP A 195 36.08 14.44 11.56
C ASP A 195 36.47 15.27 12.80
N ALA A 196 36.79 16.55 12.59
CA ALA A 196 37.21 17.45 13.66
C ALA A 196 36.11 17.77 14.69
N ASP A 197 34.84 17.57 14.34
CA ASP A 197 33.68 17.75 15.19
C ASP A 197 33.27 16.46 15.95
N MET A 198 33.93 15.34 15.69
CA MET A 198 33.74 14.10 16.43
C MET A 198 34.58 14.06 17.71
N PRO A 199 34.17 13.27 18.74
CA PRO A 199 34.93 13.13 19.96
C PRO A 199 36.34 12.57 19.74
N ASP A 200 37.29 12.94 20.59
CA ASP A 200 38.69 12.46 20.54
C ASP A 200 38.84 10.95 20.80
N HIS A 201 37.82 10.31 21.35
CA HIS A 201 37.81 8.87 21.64
C HIS A 201 36.61 8.21 21.00
N ALA A 202 36.81 7.04 20.39
CA ALA A 202 35.74 6.31 19.72
C ALA A 202 34.62 5.92 20.69
N GLY A 203 34.97 5.53 21.92
CA GLY A 203 33.99 5.21 22.96
C GLY A 203 33.09 6.37 23.35
N SER A 204 33.53 7.63 23.17
CA SER A 204 32.70 8.83 23.40
C SER A 204 31.80 9.16 22.22
N ALA A 205 32.06 8.56 21.05
CA ALA A 205 31.29 8.79 19.85
C ALA A 205 30.02 7.94 19.84
N THR A 206 28.97 8.49 19.26
CA THR A 206 27.73 7.75 19.07
C THR A 206 27.95 6.56 18.14
N ARG A 207 27.08 5.55 18.24
CA ARG A 207 27.09 4.40 17.34
C ARG A 207 27.15 4.81 15.87
N SER A 208 26.35 5.80 15.44
CA SER A 208 26.33 6.26 14.05
C SER A 208 27.64 6.94 13.64
N GLN A 209 28.27 7.71 14.54
CA GLN A 209 29.59 8.29 14.28
C GLN A 209 30.65 7.20 14.12
N GLN A 210 30.66 6.19 15.00
CA GLN A 210 31.58 5.06 14.89
C GLN A 210 31.41 4.30 13.57
N ILE A 211 30.15 4.05 13.15
CA ILE A 211 29.85 3.42 11.85
C ILE A 211 30.34 4.27 10.67
N ALA A 212 30.12 5.58 10.69
CA ALA A 212 30.58 6.46 9.63
C ALA A 212 32.10 6.43 9.46
N ILE A 213 32.85 6.33 10.56
CA ILE A 213 34.31 6.16 10.52
C ILE A 213 34.70 4.76 10.06
N ALA A 214 33.95 3.73 10.48
CA ALA A 214 34.18 2.36 10.06
C ALA A 214 34.02 2.18 8.54
N GLU A 215 33.03 2.86 7.94
CA GLU A 215 32.84 2.87 6.48
C GLU A 215 34.05 3.47 5.76
N ARG A 216 34.64 4.56 6.28
CA ARG A 216 35.86 5.15 5.70
C ARG A 216 37.07 4.23 5.85
N VAL A 217 37.22 3.59 7.01
CA VAL A 217 38.29 2.62 7.24
C VAL A 217 38.14 1.41 6.32
N LEU A 218 36.91 0.94 6.12
CA LEU A 218 36.59 -0.14 5.20
C LEU A 218 36.94 0.23 3.75
N ASP A 219 36.62 1.46 3.33
CA ASP A 219 37.00 1.95 1.99
C ASP A 219 38.52 2.04 1.80
N ALA A 220 39.27 2.34 2.86
CA ALA A 220 40.73 2.49 2.81
C ALA A 220 41.50 1.16 2.96
N GLN A 221 41.03 0.26 3.82
CA GLN A 221 41.78 -0.91 4.28
C GLN A 221 41.05 -2.24 4.01
N GLY A 222 39.78 -2.19 3.63
CA GLY A 222 38.93 -3.36 3.52
C GLY A 222 38.65 -4.02 4.88
N TRP A 223 38.08 -5.22 4.82
CA TRP A 223 37.68 -5.98 6.03
C TRP A 223 38.87 -6.50 6.86
N GLU A 224 40.10 -6.41 6.35
CA GLU A 224 41.31 -6.77 7.10
C GLU A 224 41.59 -5.83 8.28
N ALA A 225 40.93 -4.66 8.35
CA ALA A 225 40.92 -3.81 9.55
C ALA A 225 40.29 -4.52 10.77
N TRP A 226 39.40 -5.50 10.54
CA TRP A 226 38.78 -6.35 11.57
C TRP A 226 39.03 -7.83 11.28
N PRO A 227 40.29 -8.30 11.34
CA PRO A 227 40.70 -9.52 10.64
C PRO A 227 40.12 -10.82 11.22
N VAL A 228 39.73 -10.84 12.50
CA VAL A 228 39.18 -12.03 13.16
C VAL A 228 37.66 -12.08 12.98
N CYS A 229 36.96 -11.00 13.32
CA CYS A 229 35.51 -10.96 13.27
C CYS A 229 34.96 -10.90 11.86
N SER A 230 35.61 -10.20 10.92
CA SER A 230 35.23 -10.24 9.50
C SER A 230 35.24 -11.67 8.96
N LYS A 231 36.29 -12.45 9.23
CA LYS A 231 36.41 -13.85 8.80
C LYS A 231 35.36 -14.75 9.44
N LYS A 232 35.07 -14.56 10.73
CA LYS A 232 33.99 -15.29 11.44
C LYS A 232 32.62 -15.01 10.84
N LEU A 233 32.38 -13.77 10.41
CA LEU A 233 31.11 -13.31 9.83
C LEU A 233 31.03 -13.51 8.30
N GLY A 234 32.13 -13.93 7.66
CA GLY A 234 32.20 -14.17 6.22
C GLY A 234 32.32 -12.90 5.37
N TYR A 235 32.79 -11.80 5.96
CA TYR A 235 33.06 -10.55 5.25
C TYR A 235 34.43 -10.62 4.56
N ARG A 236 34.54 -10.11 3.33
CA ARG A 236 35.74 -10.19 2.48
C ARG A 236 35.81 -9.02 1.51
#